data_AF-K1TK89-F1
#
_entry.id   AF-K1TK89-F1
#
_cell.length_a   1.000
_cell.length_b   1.000
_cell.length_c   1.000
_cell.angle_alpha   90.00
_cell.angle_beta   90.00
_cell.angle_gamma   90.00
#
_symmetry.space_group_name_H-M   'P 1'
#
loop_
_entity.id
_entity.type
_entity.pdbx_description
1 polymer ?
#
loop_
_entity_poly.entity_id
_entity_poly.type
_entity_poly.pdbx_seq_one_letter_code
_entity_poly.pdbx_strand_id
1 'polypeptide(L)'
;RAAERYQYISNNSEGMKRIAFDLRGLRDFEIDGAGTELLFSGFVSPFSIEECERIEIHDLKIDYTRTFHSEGIVRAAGDGWLEVSFPGEYRCEEVNGCLHFYDERGTDYPYSNLLEFDAVRREPAFRAHDYWLADGTIPARRCGDGNWRIYRPDLKAAIGNVMVFGATARLNPGFTIADSRGVTLRDVALYHCGGMGVIAQRSRDIALERMVVTPAPGKGRMISITADATHYVNCGGYIRMIDCVFENQKD
;
A
#
# COMPACT_ATOMS: atom_id res chain seq x y z
N ARG A 1 -6.13 0.88 -21.90
CA ARG A 1 -5.51 2.18 -21.51
C ARG A 1 -6.24 2.65 -20.26
N ALA A 2 -5.52 3.09 -19.22
CA ALA A 2 -6.14 3.63 -18.01
C ALA A 2 -6.80 4.98 -18.32
N ALA A 3 -7.91 5.29 -17.65
CA ALA A 3 -8.50 6.62 -17.65
C ALA A 3 -7.64 7.57 -16.79
N GLU A 4 -7.61 8.86 -17.12
CA GLU A 4 -6.94 9.89 -16.30
C GLU A 4 -7.96 10.89 -15.78
N ARG A 5 -8.04 11.06 -14.45
CA ARG A 5 -9.01 11.96 -13.83
C ARG A 5 -8.49 12.55 -12.53
N TYR A 6 -8.78 13.83 -12.29
CA TYR A 6 -8.53 14.45 -11.00
C TYR A 6 -9.58 13.96 -9.99
N GLN A 7 -9.13 13.37 -8.88
CA GLN A 7 -10.01 12.89 -7.82
C GLN A 7 -9.68 13.55 -6.48
N TYR A 8 -10.73 13.97 -5.77
CA TYR A 8 -10.68 14.32 -4.36
C TYR A 8 -11.13 13.10 -3.56
N ILE A 9 -10.17 12.41 -2.94
CA ILE A 9 -10.40 11.17 -2.20
C ILE A 9 -10.10 11.44 -0.74
N SER A 10 -11.12 11.40 0.10
CA SER A 10 -10.98 11.70 1.53
C SER A 10 -9.91 10.80 2.19
N ASN A 11 -9.13 11.38 3.09
CA ASN A 11 -8.03 10.72 3.82
C ASN A 11 -6.93 10.07 2.95
N ASN A 12 -6.96 10.33 1.64
CA ASN A 12 -5.93 9.97 0.67
C ASN A 12 -5.45 11.24 -0.03
N SER A 13 -4.34 11.15 -0.77
CA SER A 13 -3.83 12.29 -1.52
C SER A 13 -4.74 12.56 -2.72
N GLU A 14 -5.23 13.78 -2.87
CA GLU A 14 -5.92 14.21 -4.09
C GLU A 14 -4.95 14.31 -5.28
N GLY A 15 -5.49 14.48 -6.48
CA GLY A 15 -4.68 14.73 -7.68
C GLY A 15 -5.15 13.96 -8.90
N MET A 16 -4.38 14.07 -9.99
CA MET A 16 -4.60 13.30 -11.21
C MET A 16 -4.31 11.82 -10.96
N LYS A 17 -5.31 10.96 -11.19
CA LYS A 17 -5.23 9.51 -11.03
C LYS A 17 -5.29 8.83 -12.38
N ARG A 18 -4.44 7.82 -12.57
CA ARG A 18 -4.60 6.81 -13.61
C ARG A 18 -5.45 5.69 -13.04
N ILE A 19 -6.60 5.42 -13.65
CA ILE A 19 -7.60 4.49 -13.12
C ILE A 19 -7.78 3.35 -14.11
N ALA A 20 -7.64 2.10 -13.65
CA ALA A 20 -7.80 0.95 -14.52
C ALA A 20 -9.28 0.67 -14.84
N PHE A 21 -10.12 0.69 -13.81
CA PHE A 21 -11.57 0.54 -13.91
C PHE A 21 -12.27 1.78 -13.34
N ASP A 22 -12.59 2.75 -14.21
CA ASP A 22 -13.34 3.96 -13.88
C ASP A 22 -14.84 3.73 -14.15
N LEU A 23 -15.56 3.24 -13.15
CA LEU A 23 -16.99 2.97 -13.20
C LEU A 23 -17.77 4.21 -12.79
N ARG A 24 -18.64 4.71 -13.69
CA ARG A 24 -19.34 5.98 -13.49
C ARG A 24 -20.79 5.92 -13.93
N GLY A 25 -21.71 6.34 -13.05
CA GLY A 25 -23.14 6.43 -13.38
C GLY A 25 -23.79 5.08 -13.69
N LEU A 26 -23.11 3.95 -13.41
CA LEU A 26 -23.58 2.61 -13.74
C LEU A 26 -24.64 2.16 -12.74
N ARG A 27 -25.58 1.35 -13.22
CA ARG A 27 -26.60 0.71 -12.40
C ARG A 27 -26.71 -0.76 -12.76
N ASP A 28 -26.90 -1.61 -11.76
CA ASP A 28 -27.09 -3.06 -11.94
C ASP A 28 -25.93 -3.69 -12.75
N PHE A 29 -24.71 -3.47 -12.26
CA PHE A 29 -23.49 -3.85 -12.99
C PHE A 29 -22.59 -4.75 -12.15
N GLU A 30 -22.04 -5.77 -12.80
CA GLU A 30 -21.24 -6.82 -12.18
C GLU A 30 -19.90 -6.97 -12.91
N ILE A 31 -18.83 -7.12 -12.13
CA ILE A 31 -17.52 -7.56 -12.60
C ILE A 31 -17.20 -8.89 -11.95
N ASP A 32 -17.29 -9.97 -12.74
CA ASP A 32 -16.78 -11.29 -12.40
C ASP A 32 -15.32 -11.42 -12.84
N GLY A 33 -14.41 -11.53 -11.88
CA GLY A 33 -12.99 -11.73 -12.15
C GLY A 33 -12.60 -13.17 -12.49
N ALA A 34 -13.47 -14.16 -12.27
CA ALA A 34 -13.22 -15.58 -12.51
C ALA A 34 -11.89 -16.11 -11.92
N GLY A 35 -11.50 -15.60 -10.75
CA GLY A 35 -10.25 -15.92 -10.04
C GLY A 35 -8.99 -15.22 -10.56
N THR A 36 -9.14 -14.23 -11.45
CA THR A 36 -8.02 -13.53 -12.11
C THR A 36 -7.20 -12.70 -11.12
N GLU A 37 -5.88 -12.67 -11.32
CA GLU A 37 -4.97 -11.72 -10.67
C GLU A 37 -4.67 -10.53 -11.59
N LEU A 38 -5.01 -9.33 -11.14
CA LEU A 38 -4.70 -8.07 -11.77
C LEU A 38 -3.37 -7.54 -11.21
N LEU A 39 -2.33 -7.53 -12.04
CA LEU A 39 -0.99 -7.08 -11.67
C LEU A 39 -0.67 -5.72 -12.29
N PHE A 40 -0.65 -4.67 -11.48
CA PHE A 40 -0.43 -3.29 -11.92
C PHE A 40 1.06 -2.89 -11.90
N SER A 41 1.45 -1.98 -12.79
CA SER A 41 2.80 -1.40 -12.82
C SER A 41 2.74 0.11 -12.72
N GLY A 42 3.54 0.68 -11.81
CA GLY A 42 3.56 2.10 -11.53
C GLY A 42 2.34 2.59 -10.72
N PHE A 43 2.10 3.90 -10.78
CA PHE A 43 1.11 4.61 -9.97
C PHE A 43 -0.27 4.60 -10.64
N VAL A 44 -0.98 3.47 -10.53
CA VAL A 44 -2.33 3.26 -11.07
C VAL A 44 -3.27 2.87 -9.94
N SER A 45 -4.44 3.50 -9.86
CA SER A 45 -5.54 3.09 -8.96
C SER A 45 -6.36 1.98 -9.65
N PRO A 46 -6.63 0.84 -8.98
CA PRO A 46 -7.36 -0.27 -9.59
C PRO A 46 -8.80 0.11 -9.93
N PHE A 47 -9.60 0.48 -8.92
CA PHE A 47 -11.04 0.73 -9.09
C PHE A 47 -11.45 2.11 -8.57
N SER A 48 -12.22 2.81 -9.40
CA SER A 48 -13.01 3.97 -9.00
C SER A 48 -14.47 3.72 -9.33
N ILE A 49 -15.34 3.84 -8.33
CA ILE A 49 -16.78 3.57 -8.39
C ILE A 49 -17.48 4.86 -7.96
N GLU A 50 -17.92 5.64 -8.94
CA GLU A 50 -18.51 6.97 -8.67
C GLU A 50 -19.92 7.10 -9.24
N GLU A 51 -20.83 7.69 -8.45
CA GLU A 51 -22.22 7.92 -8.86
C GLU A 51 -22.95 6.64 -9.32
N CYS A 52 -22.57 5.48 -8.76
CA CYS A 52 -23.08 4.18 -9.17
C CYS A 52 -24.14 3.62 -8.21
N GLU A 53 -24.96 2.70 -8.70
CA GLU A 53 -26.02 2.04 -7.92
C GLU A 53 -26.04 0.52 -8.16
N ARG A 54 -25.98 -0.32 -7.12
CA ARG A 54 -25.99 -1.80 -7.24
C ARG A 54 -24.84 -2.31 -8.12
N ILE A 55 -23.63 -2.18 -7.60
CA ILE A 55 -22.39 -2.66 -8.20
C ILE A 55 -21.88 -3.86 -7.41
N GLU A 56 -21.56 -4.95 -8.10
CA GLU A 56 -20.85 -6.09 -7.53
C GLU A 56 -19.51 -6.29 -8.25
N ILE A 57 -18.44 -6.48 -7.48
CA ILE A 57 -17.12 -6.86 -8.00
C ILE A 57 -16.68 -8.07 -7.20
N HIS A 58 -16.37 -9.17 -7.89
CA HIS A 58 -16.02 -10.41 -7.20
C HIS A 58 -15.00 -11.28 -7.92
N ASP A 59 -14.48 -12.25 -7.17
CA ASP A 59 -13.60 -13.31 -7.64
C ASP A 59 -12.34 -12.79 -8.35
N LEU A 60 -11.63 -11.85 -7.72
CA LEU A 60 -10.37 -11.30 -8.27
C LEU A 60 -9.31 -11.02 -7.21
N LYS A 61 -8.07 -10.90 -7.67
CA LYS A 61 -6.91 -10.53 -6.86
C LYS A 61 -6.25 -9.28 -7.44
N ILE A 62 -5.68 -8.43 -6.60
CA ILE A 62 -5.02 -7.19 -7.00
C ILE A 62 -3.64 -7.12 -6.36
N ASP A 63 -2.62 -6.89 -7.18
CA ASP A 63 -1.26 -6.64 -6.71
C ASP A 63 -0.50 -5.69 -7.65
N TYR A 64 0.72 -5.33 -7.27
CA TYR A 64 1.62 -4.47 -8.02
C TYR A 64 2.96 -5.17 -8.27
N THR A 65 3.56 -4.88 -9.43
CA THR A 65 4.89 -5.37 -9.83
C THR A 65 6.00 -4.87 -8.92
N ARG A 66 5.82 -3.66 -8.35
CA ARG A 66 6.61 -3.13 -7.23
C ARG A 66 5.64 -2.53 -6.23
N THR A 67 5.83 -2.84 -4.94
CA THR A 67 5.07 -2.20 -3.86
C THR A 67 5.33 -0.69 -3.83
N PHE A 68 4.55 0.12 -3.13
CA PHE A 68 4.80 1.56 -2.97
C PHE A 68 5.75 1.84 -1.80
N HIS A 69 5.71 1.01 -0.75
CA HIS A 69 6.73 0.97 0.30
C HIS A 69 7.92 0.10 -0.12
N SER A 70 9.01 0.17 0.64
CA SER A 70 10.16 -0.74 0.52
C SER A 70 10.41 -1.47 1.84
N GLU A 71 11.04 -2.64 1.78
CA GLU A 71 11.36 -3.45 2.95
C GLU A 71 12.79 -3.96 2.87
N GLY A 72 13.52 -3.93 3.99
CA GLY A 72 14.88 -4.44 4.04
C GLY A 72 15.17 -5.17 5.34
N ILE A 73 16.04 -6.18 5.29
CA ILE A 73 16.46 -6.95 6.46
C ILE A 73 17.60 -6.23 7.15
N VAL A 74 17.48 -5.99 8.45
CA VAL A 74 18.55 -5.43 9.29
C VAL A 74 19.67 -6.46 9.44
N ARG A 75 20.86 -6.14 8.92
CA ARG A 75 22.03 -7.03 8.92
C ARG A 75 23.02 -6.70 10.04
N ALA A 76 23.17 -5.43 10.35
CA ALA A 76 23.96 -4.96 11.47
C ALA A 76 23.36 -3.68 12.05
N ALA A 77 23.71 -3.38 13.30
CA ALA A 77 23.26 -2.19 13.98
C ALA A 77 24.40 -1.62 14.84
N GLY A 78 24.43 -0.31 15.01
CA GLY A 78 25.29 0.38 15.94
C GLY A 78 24.68 1.72 16.35
N ASP A 79 25.42 2.50 17.13
CA ASP A 79 24.92 3.79 17.62
C ASP A 79 24.67 4.76 16.45
N GLY A 80 23.39 5.03 16.20
CA GLY A 80 22.94 5.98 15.19
C GLY A 80 22.99 5.47 13.73
N TRP A 81 23.12 4.16 13.51
CA TRP A 81 23.11 3.58 12.17
C TRP A 81 22.59 2.13 12.13
N LEU A 82 22.01 1.75 10.99
CA LEU A 82 21.66 0.37 10.64
C LEU A 82 22.26 0.02 9.28
N GLU A 83 22.73 -1.22 9.13
CA GLU A 83 22.98 -1.81 7.83
C GLU A 83 21.78 -2.64 7.42
N VAL A 84 21.26 -2.38 6.22
CA VAL A 84 20.05 -2.97 5.70
C VAL A 84 20.34 -3.60 4.33
N SER A 85 19.89 -4.83 4.14
CA SER A 85 19.92 -5.50 2.83
C SER A 85 18.54 -5.44 2.20
N PHE A 86 18.46 -5.00 0.94
CA PHE A 86 17.20 -4.95 0.19
C PHE A 86 17.12 -6.10 -0.82
N PRO A 87 15.96 -6.78 -0.95
CA PRO A 87 15.65 -7.61 -2.11
C PRO A 87 15.89 -6.87 -3.44
N GLY A 88 16.24 -7.61 -4.50
CA GLY A 88 16.59 -7.04 -5.80
C GLY A 88 15.46 -6.25 -6.49
N GLU A 89 14.20 -6.47 -6.11
CA GLU A 89 13.05 -5.69 -6.59
C GLU A 89 13.07 -4.23 -6.08
N TYR A 90 13.71 -3.96 -4.94
CA TYR A 90 13.87 -2.62 -4.38
C TYR A 90 15.21 -2.02 -4.82
N ARG A 91 15.25 -1.61 -6.09
CA ARG A 91 16.40 -0.86 -6.62
C ARG A 91 16.54 0.44 -5.85
N CYS A 92 17.77 0.74 -5.44
CA CYS A 92 18.06 1.92 -4.65
C CYS A 92 19.44 2.49 -4.98
N GLU A 93 19.55 3.81 -4.85
CA GLU A 93 20.74 4.59 -5.17
C GLU A 93 20.99 5.66 -4.11
N GLU A 94 22.24 6.15 -4.06
CA GLU A 94 22.62 7.29 -3.23
C GLU A 94 22.48 8.56 -4.08
N VAL A 95 21.56 9.43 -3.70
CA VAL A 95 21.36 10.73 -4.35
C VAL A 95 21.57 11.81 -3.31
N ASN A 96 22.55 12.69 -3.54
CA ASN A 96 22.93 13.75 -2.59
C ASN A 96 23.19 13.22 -1.16
N GLY A 97 23.80 12.04 -1.04
CA GLY A 97 24.13 11.41 0.24
C GLY A 97 22.97 10.71 0.94
N CYS A 98 21.80 10.57 0.29
CA CYS A 98 20.61 9.95 0.88
C CYS A 98 20.09 8.78 0.03
N LEU A 99 19.36 7.86 0.67
CA LEU A 99 18.80 6.67 0.02
C LEU A 99 17.54 7.00 -0.77
N HIS A 100 17.49 6.63 -2.04
CA HIS A 100 16.30 6.72 -2.87
C HIS A 100 15.95 5.36 -3.47
N PHE A 101 14.65 5.09 -3.68
CA PHE A 101 14.18 3.84 -4.27
C PHE A 101 13.52 4.07 -5.62
N TYR A 102 13.77 3.15 -6.55
CA TYR A 102 13.27 3.23 -7.91
C TYR A 102 12.67 1.90 -8.37
N ASP A 103 11.80 1.95 -9.38
CA ASP A 103 11.49 0.76 -10.19
C ASP A 103 12.50 0.58 -11.34
N GLU A 104 12.29 -0.44 -12.17
CA GLU A 104 13.17 -0.74 -13.31
C GLU A 104 13.16 0.33 -14.40
N ARG A 105 12.16 1.22 -14.40
CA ARG A 105 11.99 2.32 -15.35
C ARG A 105 12.56 3.65 -14.82
N GLY A 106 13.11 3.65 -13.60
CA GLY A 106 13.61 4.85 -12.93
C GLY A 106 12.51 5.72 -12.29
N THR A 107 11.29 5.19 -12.12
CA THR A 107 10.24 5.88 -11.37
C THR A 107 10.62 5.91 -9.89
N ASP A 108 10.60 7.09 -9.26
CA ASP A 108 10.90 7.27 -7.84
C ASP A 108 9.74 6.80 -6.93
N TYR A 109 10.10 6.20 -5.79
CA TYR A 109 9.18 5.71 -4.78
C TYR A 109 9.54 6.28 -3.40
N PRO A 110 9.02 7.47 -3.07
CA PRO A 110 9.40 8.19 -1.86
C PRO A 110 8.80 7.56 -0.60
N TYR A 111 9.53 7.70 0.50
CA TYR A 111 9.15 7.25 1.84
C TYR A 111 9.33 8.37 2.87
N SER A 112 8.52 8.36 3.93
CA SER A 112 8.53 9.44 4.95
C SER A 112 8.68 8.93 6.38
N ASN A 113 8.65 7.61 6.58
CA ASN A 113 8.89 7.01 7.87
C ASN A 113 9.57 5.64 7.77
N LEU A 114 10.16 5.21 8.88
CA LEU A 114 10.67 3.86 9.05
C LEU A 114 9.98 3.19 10.23
N LEU A 115 9.68 1.90 10.12
CA LEU A 115 9.14 1.11 11.24
C LEU A 115 9.75 -0.29 11.24
N GLU A 116 10.20 -0.74 12.41
CA GLU A 116 10.72 -2.08 12.62
C GLU A 116 9.58 -3.10 12.77
N PHE A 117 9.71 -4.23 12.08
CA PHE A 117 8.85 -5.40 12.20
C PHE A 117 9.65 -6.63 12.66
N ASP A 118 9.07 -7.38 13.60
CA ASP A 118 9.60 -8.68 14.03
C ASP A 118 9.48 -9.68 12.87
N ALA A 119 10.61 -10.24 12.42
CA ALA A 119 10.63 -11.11 11.25
C ALA A 119 9.95 -12.47 11.48
N VAL A 120 9.82 -12.91 12.74
CA VAL A 120 9.21 -14.20 13.11
C VAL A 120 7.72 -14.03 13.32
N ARG A 121 7.31 -13.05 14.13
CA ARG A 121 5.90 -12.76 14.43
C ARG A 121 5.19 -12.04 13.30
N ARG A 122 5.94 -11.36 12.43
CA ARG A 122 5.43 -10.58 11.30
C ARG A 122 4.48 -9.46 11.72
N GLU A 123 4.84 -8.76 12.79
CA GLU A 123 4.10 -7.63 13.36
C GLU A 123 5.09 -6.51 13.72
N PRO A 124 4.63 -5.25 13.96
CA PRO A 124 5.51 -4.21 14.48
C PRO A 124 6.26 -4.72 15.70
N ALA A 125 7.60 -4.55 15.71
CA ALA A 125 8.41 -5.07 16.80
C ALA A 125 7.95 -4.46 18.14
N PHE A 126 8.05 -5.23 19.22
CA PHE A 126 7.54 -4.83 20.53
C PHE A 126 8.15 -3.47 20.97
N ARG A 127 7.28 -2.47 21.20
CA ARG A 127 7.64 -1.08 21.54
C ARG A 127 8.45 -0.35 20.47
N ALA A 128 8.44 -0.81 19.22
CA ALA A 128 8.89 -0.01 18.09
C ALA A 128 7.95 1.19 17.91
N HIS A 129 8.51 2.29 17.42
CA HIS A 129 7.80 3.52 17.07
C HIS A 129 8.23 3.97 15.68
N ASP A 130 7.38 4.71 14.98
CA ASP A 130 7.76 5.26 13.68
C ASP A 130 8.88 6.28 13.81
N TYR A 131 9.91 6.09 13.00
CA TYR A 131 10.96 7.06 12.75
C TYR A 131 10.53 7.99 11.62
N TRP A 132 9.85 9.10 11.96
CA TRP A 132 9.43 10.12 10.99
C TRP A 132 10.63 10.87 10.38
N LEU A 133 10.69 10.97 9.06
CA LEU A 133 11.77 11.60 8.31
C LEU A 133 11.28 12.95 7.76
N ALA A 134 11.62 14.04 8.45
CA ALA A 134 11.15 15.39 8.09
C ALA A 134 11.52 15.80 6.66
N ASP A 135 12.70 15.40 6.19
CA ASP A 135 13.21 15.70 4.85
C ASP A 135 12.75 14.68 3.78
N GLY A 136 11.94 13.68 4.16
CA GLY A 136 11.45 12.64 3.23
C GLY A 136 12.54 11.71 2.68
N THR A 137 13.68 11.62 3.36
CA THR A 137 14.81 10.75 3.01
C THR A 137 15.66 10.45 4.24
N ILE A 138 16.63 9.54 4.12
CA ILE A 138 17.62 9.24 5.17
C ILE A 138 19.04 9.23 4.58
N PRO A 139 20.03 9.82 5.27
CA PRO A 139 21.42 9.71 4.85
C PRO A 139 21.84 8.24 4.77
N ALA A 140 22.53 7.87 3.69
CA ALA A 140 22.92 6.50 3.45
C ALA A 140 24.17 6.38 2.61
N ARG A 141 24.87 5.25 2.74
CA ARG A 141 26.01 4.88 1.91
C ARG A 141 25.97 3.41 1.56
N ARG A 142 26.43 3.07 0.35
CA ARG A 142 26.62 1.67 -0.04
C ARG A 142 27.82 1.07 0.67
N CYS A 143 27.65 -0.08 1.30
CA CYS A 143 28.73 -0.88 1.86
C CYS A 143 29.37 -1.78 0.79
N GLY A 144 30.62 -2.20 1.02
CA GLY A 144 31.38 -3.02 0.06
C GLY A 144 30.81 -4.43 -0.15
N ASP A 145 29.96 -4.90 0.75
CA ASP A 145 29.23 -6.18 0.69
C ASP A 145 27.89 -6.05 -0.06
N GLY A 146 27.56 -4.86 -0.56
CA GLY A 146 26.30 -4.58 -1.25
C GLY A 146 25.14 -4.19 -0.33
N ASN A 147 25.31 -4.17 0.99
CA ASN A 147 24.31 -3.62 1.92
C ASN A 147 24.29 -2.08 1.88
N TRP A 148 23.30 -1.50 2.53
CA TRP A 148 23.19 -0.04 2.71
C TRP A 148 23.28 0.29 4.19
N ARG A 149 24.23 1.16 4.55
CA ARG A 149 24.25 1.76 5.89
C ARG A 149 23.44 3.05 5.88
N ILE A 150 22.36 3.09 6.65
CA ILE A 150 21.51 4.27 6.87
C ILE A 150 21.84 4.90 8.22
N TYR A 151 21.76 6.23 8.32
CA TYR A 151 22.20 6.98 9.48
C TYR A 151 21.10 7.85 10.06
N ARG A 152 20.86 7.72 11.35
CA ARG A 152 19.97 8.59 12.14
C ARG A 152 20.27 8.40 13.64
N PRO A 153 20.50 9.47 14.43
CA PRO A 153 21.04 9.35 15.79
C PRO A 153 20.25 8.44 16.77
N ASP A 154 18.92 8.41 16.66
CA ASP A 154 18.01 7.64 17.50
C ASP A 154 17.59 6.29 16.88
N LEU A 155 18.10 5.95 15.71
CA LEU A 155 17.70 4.76 14.96
C LEU A 155 18.16 3.47 15.62
N LYS A 156 17.22 2.56 15.87
CA LYS A 156 17.45 1.26 16.49
C LYS A 156 16.56 0.21 15.83
N ALA A 157 17.07 -1.00 15.71
CA ALA A 157 16.34 -2.20 15.33
C ALA A 157 17.14 -3.44 15.71
N ALA A 158 16.49 -4.58 15.89
CA ALA A 158 17.14 -5.86 16.09
C ALA A 158 17.69 -6.41 14.77
N ILE A 159 18.87 -7.03 14.84
CA ILE A 159 19.45 -7.74 13.69
C ILE A 159 18.55 -8.92 13.33
N GLY A 160 18.25 -9.08 12.04
CA GLY A 160 17.34 -10.09 11.50
C GLY A 160 15.89 -9.62 11.34
N ASN A 161 15.50 -8.52 11.98
CA ASN A 161 14.19 -7.90 11.77
C ASN A 161 14.10 -7.17 10.43
N VAL A 162 12.86 -6.84 10.05
CA VAL A 162 12.57 -6.10 8.81
C VAL A 162 12.39 -4.63 9.15
N MET A 163 13.16 -3.77 8.50
CA MET A 163 12.91 -2.33 8.49
C MET A 163 12.03 -1.99 7.29
N VAL A 164 10.84 -1.47 7.56
CA VAL A 164 9.88 -1.02 6.54
C VAL A 164 10.05 0.47 6.30
N PHE A 165 10.18 0.87 5.04
CA PHE A 165 10.25 2.25 4.58
C PHE A 165 8.87 2.64 4.05
N GLY A 166 8.06 3.29 4.88
CA GLY A 166 6.65 3.58 4.59
C GLY A 166 6.49 4.67 3.54
N ALA A 167 5.61 4.41 2.55
CA ALA A 167 5.36 5.31 1.43
C ALA A 167 4.90 6.71 1.90
N THR A 168 5.43 7.76 1.27
CA THR A 168 5.16 9.15 1.70
C THR A 168 3.71 9.58 1.52
N ALA A 169 3.02 9.03 0.52
CA ALA A 169 1.72 9.51 0.08
C ALA A 169 0.74 8.38 -0.23
N ARG A 170 -0.55 8.68 -0.07
CA ARG A 170 -1.67 7.77 -0.32
C ARG A 170 -2.26 8.08 -1.70
N LEU A 171 -1.49 7.80 -2.76
CA LEU A 171 -1.78 8.22 -4.13
C LEU A 171 -2.76 7.30 -4.87
N ASN A 172 -2.73 6.00 -4.61
CA ASN A 172 -3.41 4.97 -5.41
C ASN A 172 -4.14 3.98 -4.49
N PRO A 173 -5.30 4.37 -3.92
CA PRO A 173 -6.13 3.43 -3.15
C PRO A 173 -6.64 2.29 -4.05
N GLY A 174 -6.92 1.13 -3.44
CA GLY A 174 -7.40 -0.07 -4.14
C GLY A 174 -8.78 0.10 -4.75
N PHE A 175 -9.75 0.50 -3.92
CA PHE A 175 -11.12 0.80 -4.30
C PHE A 175 -11.51 2.17 -3.77
N THR A 176 -11.82 3.10 -4.68
CA THR A 176 -12.45 4.38 -4.34
C THR A 176 -13.94 4.29 -4.62
N ILE A 177 -14.78 4.43 -3.60
CA ILE A 177 -16.24 4.44 -3.73
C ILE A 177 -16.73 5.83 -3.36
N ALA A 178 -17.29 6.58 -4.32
CA ALA A 178 -17.77 7.93 -4.07
C ALA A 178 -19.21 8.12 -4.54
N ASP A 179 -20.03 8.80 -3.73
CA ASP A 179 -21.39 9.20 -4.09
C ASP A 179 -22.23 8.05 -4.67
N SER A 180 -22.02 6.83 -4.14
CA SER A 180 -22.57 5.58 -4.68
C SER A 180 -23.43 4.83 -3.67
N ARG A 181 -24.28 3.91 -4.15
CA ARG A 181 -25.19 3.13 -3.31
C ARG A 181 -25.21 1.65 -3.68
N GLY A 182 -25.13 0.76 -2.69
CA GLY A 182 -25.23 -0.68 -2.95
C GLY A 182 -23.99 -1.18 -3.66
N VAL A 183 -22.84 -1.15 -2.99
CA VAL A 183 -21.57 -1.65 -3.54
C VAL A 183 -21.14 -2.87 -2.75
N THR A 184 -20.97 -4.00 -3.44
CA THR A 184 -20.51 -5.26 -2.86
C THR A 184 -19.17 -5.65 -3.46
N LEU A 185 -18.17 -5.85 -2.60
CA LEU A 185 -16.89 -6.47 -2.97
C LEU A 185 -16.87 -7.85 -2.32
N ARG A 186 -16.86 -8.91 -3.14
CA ARG A 186 -17.00 -10.29 -2.66
C ARG A 186 -15.88 -11.18 -3.17
N ASP A 187 -15.26 -12.00 -2.31
CA ASP A 187 -14.17 -12.90 -2.73
C ASP A 187 -12.99 -12.15 -3.42
N VAL A 188 -12.66 -10.96 -2.88
CA VAL A 188 -11.59 -10.09 -3.40
C VAL A 188 -10.34 -10.20 -2.53
N ALA A 189 -9.18 -10.47 -3.13
CA ALA A 189 -7.89 -10.36 -2.46
C ALA A 189 -7.14 -9.09 -2.91
N LEU A 190 -6.85 -8.18 -1.99
CA LEU A 190 -6.06 -6.99 -2.23
C LEU A 190 -4.69 -7.14 -1.56
N TYR A 191 -3.67 -7.48 -2.35
CA TYR A 191 -2.33 -7.73 -1.84
C TYR A 191 -1.47 -6.49 -1.68
N HIS A 192 -1.74 -5.46 -2.49
CA HIS A 192 -1.04 -4.19 -2.40
C HIS A 192 -1.84 -3.05 -3.01
N CYS A 193 -1.67 -1.83 -2.47
CA CYS A 193 -2.03 -0.55 -3.07
C CYS A 193 -1.29 0.60 -2.36
N GLY A 194 -1.16 1.72 -3.05
CA GLY A 194 -0.43 2.91 -2.60
C GLY A 194 -1.35 3.88 -1.86
N GLY A 195 -1.96 3.42 -0.78
CA GLY A 195 -2.99 4.15 -0.03
C GLY A 195 -3.90 3.18 0.69
N MET A 196 -5.14 3.60 0.93
CA MET A 196 -6.14 2.76 1.59
C MET A 196 -6.66 1.66 0.66
N GLY A 197 -7.07 0.54 1.25
CA GLY A 197 -7.58 -0.61 0.50
C GLY A 197 -8.94 -0.33 -0.11
N VAL A 198 -9.93 -0.09 0.75
CA VAL A 198 -11.26 0.40 0.37
C VAL A 198 -11.50 1.75 1.04
N ILE A 199 -11.64 2.82 0.26
CA ILE A 199 -12.05 4.13 0.76
C ILE A 199 -13.41 4.49 0.17
N ALA A 200 -14.41 4.60 1.04
CA ALA A 200 -15.74 5.05 0.67
C ALA A 200 -16.04 6.44 1.21
N GLN A 201 -16.60 7.31 0.37
CA GLN A 201 -17.01 8.66 0.73
C GLN A 201 -18.42 8.98 0.24
N ARG A 202 -19.25 9.59 1.08
CA ARG A 202 -20.61 10.05 0.74
C ARG A 202 -21.47 8.95 0.09
N SER A 203 -21.25 7.71 0.50
CA SER A 203 -21.83 6.52 -0.12
C SER A 203 -22.70 5.76 0.89
N ARG A 204 -23.46 4.78 0.45
CA ARG A 204 -24.33 4.01 1.35
C ARG A 204 -24.51 2.56 0.93
N ASP A 205 -24.87 1.72 1.89
CA ASP A 205 -25.19 0.31 1.65
C ASP A 205 -23.97 -0.42 1.03
N ILE A 206 -22.88 -0.56 1.80
CA ILE A 206 -21.60 -1.15 1.34
C ILE A 206 -21.36 -2.49 2.04
N ALA A 207 -21.02 -3.52 1.27
CA ALA A 207 -20.68 -4.85 1.77
C ALA A 207 -19.30 -5.29 1.27
N LEU A 208 -18.47 -5.76 2.21
CA LEU A 208 -17.26 -6.51 1.94
C LEU A 208 -17.50 -7.94 2.44
N GLU A 209 -17.42 -8.93 1.56
CA GLU A 209 -17.70 -10.32 1.88
C GLU A 209 -16.50 -11.18 1.50
N ARG A 210 -15.86 -11.81 2.48
CA ARG A 210 -14.65 -12.62 2.27
C ARG A 210 -13.54 -11.86 1.54
N MET A 211 -13.46 -10.54 1.81
CA MET A 211 -12.35 -9.73 1.32
C MET A 211 -11.10 -10.00 2.16
N VAL A 212 -9.96 -10.13 1.49
CA VAL A 212 -8.67 -10.39 2.12
C VAL A 212 -7.72 -9.25 1.76
N VAL A 213 -7.21 -8.54 2.77
CA VAL A 213 -6.11 -7.57 2.64
C VAL A 213 -4.92 -8.13 3.41
N THR A 214 -3.98 -8.74 2.70
CA THR A 214 -2.81 -9.41 3.27
C THR A 214 -1.61 -9.22 2.35
N PRO A 215 -0.36 -9.39 2.84
CA PRO A 215 0.78 -9.44 1.93
C PRO A 215 0.60 -10.57 0.91
N ALA A 216 1.09 -10.37 -0.31
CA ALA A 216 0.98 -11.35 -1.39
C ALA A 216 1.59 -12.71 -0.98
N PRO A 217 0.83 -13.82 -1.03
CA PRO A 217 1.33 -15.15 -0.69
C PRO A 217 2.56 -15.54 -1.51
N GLY A 218 3.57 -16.13 -0.86
CA GLY A 218 4.79 -16.59 -1.52
C GLY A 218 5.79 -15.49 -1.92
N LYS A 219 5.44 -14.18 -1.81
CA LYS A 219 6.36 -13.07 -2.10
C LYS A 219 7.22 -12.64 -0.91
N GLY A 220 6.91 -13.13 0.30
CA GLY A 220 7.71 -12.86 1.51
C GLY A 220 7.58 -11.43 2.07
N ARG A 221 6.76 -10.56 1.47
CA ARG A 221 6.51 -9.18 1.91
C ARG A 221 5.99 -9.13 3.33
N MET A 222 6.45 -8.18 4.13
CA MET A 222 5.96 -7.90 5.49
C MET A 222 4.63 -7.14 5.45
N ILE A 223 4.46 -6.21 4.52
CA ILE A 223 3.30 -5.30 4.46
C ILE A 223 2.35 -5.68 3.31
N SER A 224 1.05 -5.55 3.57
CA SER A 224 -0.01 -5.66 2.57
C SER A 224 -0.16 -4.35 1.82
N ILE A 225 -0.79 -3.33 2.40
CA ILE A 225 -1.03 -2.02 1.79
C ILE A 225 -0.49 -0.88 2.66
N THR A 226 -0.30 0.30 2.07
CA THR A 226 0.45 1.39 2.72
C THR A 226 -0.37 2.32 3.61
N ALA A 227 -1.64 2.02 3.86
CA ALA A 227 -2.53 2.74 4.79
C ALA A 227 -3.66 1.80 5.26
N ASP A 228 -4.82 2.36 5.61
CA ASP A 228 -5.95 1.65 6.19
C ASP A 228 -6.52 0.56 5.25
N ALA A 229 -6.82 -0.63 5.77
CA ALA A 229 -7.48 -1.70 5.00
C ALA A 229 -8.83 -1.24 4.43
N THR A 230 -9.63 -0.59 5.25
CA THR A 230 -10.94 -0.04 4.87
C THR A 230 -11.20 1.26 5.62
N HIS A 231 -11.83 2.24 4.97
CA HIS A 231 -12.12 3.55 5.56
C HIS A 231 -13.41 4.14 4.98
N TYR A 232 -14.22 4.78 5.81
CA TYR A 232 -15.57 5.23 5.44
C TYR A 232 -15.83 6.66 5.95
N VAL A 233 -16.11 7.58 5.04
CA VAL A 233 -16.30 9.00 5.33
C VAL A 233 -17.70 9.44 4.90
N ASN A 234 -18.48 10.00 5.82
CA ASN A 234 -19.86 10.46 5.56
C ASN A 234 -20.73 9.41 4.86
N CYS A 235 -20.55 8.13 5.20
CA CYS A 235 -21.35 7.04 4.65
C CYS A 235 -22.63 6.80 5.48
N GLY A 236 -23.66 6.26 4.85
CA GLY A 236 -24.94 5.94 5.49
C GLY A 236 -25.46 4.53 5.16
N GLY A 237 -26.64 4.18 5.66
CA GLY A 237 -27.20 2.84 5.48
C GLY A 237 -26.41 1.80 6.27
N TYR A 238 -26.11 0.65 5.66
CA TYR A 238 -25.24 -0.35 6.28
C TYR A 238 -23.80 -0.29 5.74
N ILE A 239 -22.85 -0.66 6.60
CA ILE A 239 -21.49 -1.02 6.24
C ILE A 239 -21.26 -2.41 6.84
N ARG A 240 -20.98 -3.40 5.99
CA ARG A 240 -20.81 -4.79 6.41
C ARG A 240 -19.44 -5.29 5.99
N MET A 241 -18.78 -5.97 6.92
CA MET A 241 -17.55 -6.71 6.69
C MET A 241 -17.80 -8.11 7.23
N ILE A 242 -17.96 -9.08 6.34
CA ILE A 242 -18.40 -10.44 6.66
C ILE A 242 -17.29 -11.38 6.22
N ASP A 243 -16.74 -12.14 7.18
CA ASP A 243 -15.69 -13.13 6.94
C ASP A 243 -14.42 -12.56 6.26
N CYS A 244 -14.12 -11.28 6.49
CA CYS A 244 -12.94 -10.62 5.95
C CYS A 244 -11.68 -10.86 6.80
N VAL A 245 -10.51 -10.76 6.17
CA VAL A 245 -9.19 -10.81 6.81
C VAL A 245 -8.42 -9.54 6.46
N PHE A 246 -7.93 -8.83 7.48
CA PHE A 246 -7.13 -7.61 7.31
C PHE A 246 -5.86 -7.73 8.15
N GLU A 247 -4.72 -7.89 7.48
CA GLU A 247 -3.44 -8.11 8.12
C GLU A 247 -2.34 -7.27 7.47
N ASN A 248 -1.42 -6.80 8.32
CA ASN A 248 -0.15 -6.21 7.91
C ASN A 248 -0.26 -4.97 7.00
N GLN A 249 -1.41 -4.30 6.99
CA GLN A 249 -1.49 -2.96 6.44
C GLN A 249 -0.81 -1.95 7.38
N LYS A 250 -0.47 -0.77 6.87
CA LYS A 250 0.23 0.26 7.67
C LYS A 250 -0.67 1.07 8.62
N ASP A 251 -2.00 0.91 8.54
CA ASP A 251 -2.99 1.54 9.45
C ASP A 251 -4.22 0.65 9.76
#